data_AF-A0A7W0MAK0-F1
#
_entry.id   AF-A0A7W0MAK0-F1
#
_cell.length_a   1.000
_cell.length_b   1.000
_cell.length_c   1.000
_cell.angle_alpha   90.00
_cell.angle_beta   90.00
_cell.angle_gamma   90.00
#
_symmetry.space_group_name_H-M   'P 1'
#
loop_
_entity.id
_entity.type
_entity.pdbx_description
1 polymer ?
#
loop_
_entity_poly.entity_id
_entity_poly.type
_entity_poly.pdbx_seq_one_letter_code
_entity_poly.pdbx_strand_id
1 'polypeptide(L)'
;MPRAKTARRKSRTVQQVEAVTLSESAIQKHIDEKSLARGKKYHRDRAIFGAYREGNRLKARCRGSYSNSYHVEATIQDGRILNADCSCPAGEGGHCKHVAALLLTWKDAAGSFAEVGNVREMLREQSKADLLDLIGLLIDREPELELLIAQMMSGEATDVEPYRQMAAAAFEGIGSENPSRIGLEAALAAVRAIGDRFAVRGDARSSSVVYRGLLEGVMAQGTDHPDLAYESTCELIEVLSGSAVALATCLKSLPQEHPERASLTETLAEWLGFDLRLGGIGLADGVVKAYARHSTKEDRVELAERLEELSDDLDDSDWADERVAEWLLELEDADFDDEEYLERCRRLGRTEPLVERLLSLGRIDEAVAEASKLDGLTPCCLWPTNSWNSAGRPTPFD
;
A
#
# COMPACT_ATOMS: atom_id res chain seq x y z
N MET A 1 -46.37 39.45 22.92
CA MET A 1 -45.32 39.88 21.96
C MET A 1 -44.09 40.37 22.70
N PRO A 2 -42.99 39.60 22.72
CA PRO A 2 -41.66 40.13 23.00
C PRO A 2 -40.79 40.15 21.73
N ARG A 3 -40.03 41.23 21.58
CA ARG A 3 -39.16 41.55 20.44
C ARG A 3 -37.94 40.61 20.39
N ALA A 4 -37.74 39.96 19.25
CA ALA A 4 -36.52 39.23 18.93
C ALA A 4 -35.33 40.19 18.83
N LYS A 5 -34.27 39.94 19.62
CA LYS A 5 -32.98 40.61 19.48
C LYS A 5 -32.18 39.89 18.39
N THR A 6 -32.03 40.54 17.24
CA THR A 6 -31.12 40.11 16.17
C THR A 6 -29.67 40.22 16.64
N ALA A 7 -29.06 39.08 16.93
CA ALA A 7 -27.63 38.98 17.17
C ALA A 7 -26.89 39.16 15.83
N ARG A 8 -26.27 40.33 15.68
CA ARG A 8 -25.43 40.71 14.55
C ARG A 8 -24.17 39.82 14.57
N ARG A 9 -24.16 38.77 13.75
CA ARG A 9 -23.00 37.89 13.52
C ARG A 9 -21.85 38.78 13.01
N LYS A 10 -20.82 38.98 13.84
CA LYS A 10 -19.61 39.71 13.44
C LYS A 10 -18.94 38.94 12.31
N SER A 11 -18.81 39.58 11.15
CA SER A 11 -18.00 39.11 10.03
C SER A 11 -16.57 38.92 10.50
N ARG A 12 -16.14 37.67 10.60
CA ARG A 12 -14.75 37.30 10.89
C ARG A 12 -13.96 37.56 9.61
N THR A 13 -13.19 38.64 9.62
CA THR A 13 -12.28 39.03 8.55
C THR A 13 -11.38 37.84 8.20
N VAL A 14 -11.54 37.28 7.00
CA VAL A 14 -10.63 36.29 6.45
C VAL A 14 -9.30 37.00 6.26
N GLN A 15 -8.29 36.65 7.06
CA GLN A 15 -6.92 37.10 6.83
C GLN A 15 -6.47 36.52 5.48
N GLN A 16 -6.32 37.39 4.48
CA GLN A 16 -5.65 37.04 3.23
C GLN A 16 -4.20 36.69 3.58
N VAL A 17 -3.89 35.39 3.60
CA VAL A 17 -2.50 34.92 3.60
C VAL A 17 -1.95 35.29 2.23
N GLU A 18 -0.96 36.18 2.17
CA GLU A 18 -0.28 36.56 0.92
C GLU A 18 0.12 35.29 0.17
N ALA A 19 -0.29 35.19 -1.10
CA ALA A 19 0.03 34.05 -1.93
C ALA A 19 1.56 33.92 -2.03
N VAL A 20 2.09 32.78 -1.58
CA VAL A 20 3.52 32.49 -1.64
C VAL A 20 3.98 32.53 -3.10
N THR A 21 4.77 33.54 -3.44
CA THR A 21 5.30 33.73 -4.80
C THR A 21 6.39 32.69 -5.08
N LEU A 22 6.16 31.83 -6.07
CA LEU A 22 7.13 30.83 -6.52
C LEU A 22 7.94 31.37 -7.70
N SER A 23 9.27 31.28 -7.64
CA SER A 23 10.14 31.71 -8.75
C SER A 23 10.39 30.58 -9.76
N GLU A 24 10.68 30.93 -11.03
CA GLU A 24 11.04 29.91 -12.03
C GLU A 24 12.35 29.19 -11.66
N SER A 25 13.30 29.89 -11.01
CA SER A 25 14.53 29.27 -10.51
C SER A 25 14.25 28.21 -9.45
N ALA A 26 13.26 28.41 -8.58
CA ALA A 26 12.87 27.40 -7.60
C ALA A 26 12.30 26.15 -8.30
N ILE A 27 11.51 26.33 -9.38
CA ILE A 27 10.99 25.23 -10.19
C ILE A 27 12.14 24.47 -10.89
N GLN A 28 13.08 25.19 -11.50
CA GLN A 28 14.25 24.61 -12.18
C GLN A 28 15.19 23.85 -11.24
N LYS A 29 15.25 24.21 -9.96
CA LYS A 29 16.02 23.47 -8.95
C LYS A 29 15.34 22.17 -8.52
N HIS A 30 14.02 22.09 -8.64
CA HIS A 30 13.25 20.92 -8.20
C HIS A 30 12.94 19.97 -9.36
N ILE A 31 12.77 20.46 -10.59
CA ILE A 31 12.43 19.65 -11.76
C ILE A 31 13.60 19.67 -12.75
N ASP A 32 13.97 18.50 -13.28
CA ASP A 32 14.99 18.38 -14.33
C ASP A 32 14.58 19.13 -15.61
N GLU A 33 15.57 19.57 -16.39
CA GLU A 33 15.36 20.42 -17.56
C GLU A 33 14.43 19.77 -18.61
N LYS A 34 14.53 18.45 -18.80
CA LYS A 34 13.74 17.70 -19.79
C LYS A 34 12.28 17.63 -19.36
N SER A 35 12.01 17.32 -18.10
CA SER A 35 10.66 17.29 -17.53
C SER A 35 10.04 18.69 -17.49
N LEU A 36 10.83 19.72 -17.16
CA LEU A 36 10.37 21.11 -17.16
C LEU A 36 10.01 21.60 -18.56
N ALA A 37 10.83 21.30 -19.58
CA ALA A 37 10.54 21.65 -20.97
C ALA A 37 9.22 21.04 -21.45
N ARG A 38 8.97 19.77 -21.07
CA ARG A 38 7.68 19.12 -21.32
C ARG A 38 6.56 19.77 -20.51
N GLY A 39 6.77 20.07 -19.23
CA GLY A 39 5.80 20.72 -18.37
C GLY A 39 5.35 22.09 -18.89
N LYS A 40 6.27 22.87 -19.48
CA LYS A 40 5.95 24.13 -20.17
C LYS A 40 4.94 23.94 -21.30
N LYS A 41 4.99 22.81 -22.02
CA LYS A 41 3.97 22.46 -23.03
C LYS A 41 2.61 22.24 -22.36
N TYR A 42 2.52 21.42 -21.32
CA TYR A 42 1.27 21.14 -20.61
C TYR A 42 0.65 22.40 -19.98
N HIS A 43 1.49 23.30 -19.45
CA HIS A 43 1.04 24.59 -18.95
C HIS A 43 0.44 25.46 -20.07
N ARG A 44 1.14 25.59 -21.21
CA ARG A 44 0.61 26.32 -22.39
C ARG A 44 -0.69 25.72 -22.91
N ASP A 45 -0.79 24.40 -22.91
CA ASP A 45 -1.97 23.65 -23.36
C ASP A 45 -3.12 23.69 -22.33
N ARG A 46 -2.95 24.40 -21.20
CA ARG A 46 -3.92 24.48 -20.09
C ARG A 46 -4.38 23.09 -19.63
N ALA A 47 -3.42 22.19 -19.47
CA ALA A 47 -3.67 20.81 -19.04
C ALA A 47 -4.03 20.71 -17.56
N ILE A 48 -3.76 21.74 -16.75
CA ILE A 48 -4.13 21.82 -15.33
C ILE A 48 -5.57 22.31 -15.19
N PHE A 49 -6.40 21.58 -14.45
CA PHE A 49 -7.78 21.93 -14.16
C PHE A 49 -8.20 21.48 -12.75
N GLY A 50 -9.31 22.03 -12.25
CA GLY A 50 -9.77 21.75 -10.88
C GLY A 50 -8.76 22.16 -9.82
N ALA A 51 -8.01 23.24 -10.06
CA ALA A 51 -6.92 23.67 -9.21
C ALA A 51 -7.44 24.40 -7.96
N TYR A 52 -6.96 23.98 -6.79
CA TYR A 52 -7.28 24.59 -5.51
C TYR A 52 -6.07 24.57 -4.57
N ARG A 53 -6.11 25.42 -3.54
CA ARG A 53 -5.10 25.46 -2.48
C ARG A 53 -5.74 25.26 -1.11
N GLU A 54 -5.07 24.48 -0.28
CA GLU A 54 -5.38 24.28 1.14
C GLU A 54 -4.16 24.74 1.94
N GLY A 55 -4.23 25.95 2.49
CA GLY A 55 -3.06 26.60 3.11
C GLY A 55 -1.90 26.77 2.11
N ASN A 56 -0.84 25.99 2.31
CA ASN A 56 0.38 25.98 1.51
C ASN A 56 0.49 24.78 0.54
N ARG A 57 -0.54 23.92 0.49
CA ARG A 57 -0.64 22.78 -0.44
C ARG A 57 -1.47 23.15 -1.65
N LEU A 58 -0.91 22.93 -2.83
CA LEU A 58 -1.57 23.05 -4.11
C LEU A 58 -2.04 21.67 -4.58
N LYS A 59 -3.26 21.59 -5.09
CA LYS A 59 -3.82 20.35 -5.65
C LYS A 59 -4.55 20.66 -6.95
N ALA A 60 -4.39 19.81 -7.95
CA ALA A 60 -5.12 19.91 -9.21
C ALA A 60 -5.19 18.55 -9.91
N ARG A 61 -5.88 18.51 -11.05
CA ARG A 61 -5.77 17.43 -12.04
C ARG A 61 -5.00 17.92 -13.26
N CYS A 62 -4.19 17.03 -13.84
CA CYS A 62 -3.45 17.28 -15.07
C CYS A 62 -3.89 16.31 -16.16
N ARG A 63 -4.31 16.84 -17.31
CA ARG A 63 -4.70 16.02 -18.47
C ARG A 63 -3.47 15.26 -19.00
N GLY A 64 -3.57 13.94 -19.10
CA GLY A 64 -2.54 13.07 -19.66
C GLY A 64 -2.51 13.07 -21.19
N SER A 65 -1.60 12.27 -21.76
CA SER A 65 -1.54 12.04 -23.22
C SER A 65 -2.62 11.07 -23.72
N TYR A 66 -3.23 10.30 -22.81
CA TYR A 66 -4.38 9.41 -23.05
C TYR A 66 -5.63 10.00 -22.36
N SER A 67 -6.75 9.29 -22.39
CA SER A 67 -8.01 9.67 -21.70
C SER A 67 -7.86 9.82 -20.17
N ASN A 68 -6.73 9.44 -19.59
CA ASN A 68 -6.47 9.55 -18.15
C ASN A 68 -6.08 10.97 -17.71
N SER A 69 -6.57 11.37 -16.54
CA SER A 69 -6.10 12.57 -15.83
C SER A 69 -5.42 12.19 -14.53
N TYR A 70 -4.28 12.83 -14.23
CA TYR A 70 -3.46 12.55 -13.06
C TYR A 70 -3.74 13.55 -11.95
N HIS A 71 -3.79 13.08 -10.70
CA HIS A 71 -3.79 13.94 -9.53
C HIS A 71 -2.37 14.45 -9.30
N VAL A 72 -2.24 15.75 -9.07
CA VAL A 72 -0.95 16.39 -8.87
C VAL A 72 -1.03 17.34 -7.69
N GLU A 73 -0.05 17.24 -6.80
CA GLU A 73 0.04 18.10 -5.63
C GLU A 73 1.46 18.61 -5.37
N ALA A 74 1.55 19.77 -4.72
CA ALA A 74 2.82 20.35 -4.31
C ALA A 74 2.63 21.18 -3.03
N THR A 75 3.58 21.07 -2.11
CA THR A 75 3.63 21.88 -0.89
C THR A 75 4.68 22.97 -1.07
N ILE A 76 4.25 24.23 -0.98
CA ILE A 76 5.12 25.40 -1.19
C ILE A 76 5.23 26.20 0.10
N GLN A 77 6.45 26.40 0.59
CA GLN A 77 6.70 27.26 1.75
C GLN A 77 7.86 28.20 1.46
N ASP A 78 7.70 29.48 1.79
CA ASP A 78 8.73 30.51 1.63
C ASP A 78 9.34 30.56 0.21
N GLY A 79 8.49 30.36 -0.81
CA GLY A 79 8.88 30.35 -2.22
C GLY A 79 9.69 29.11 -2.65
N ARG A 80 9.72 28.06 -1.83
CA ARG A 80 10.39 26.78 -2.09
C ARG A 80 9.38 25.64 -2.16
N ILE A 81 9.71 24.63 -2.96
CA ILE A 81 8.93 23.39 -3.06
C ILE A 81 9.49 22.45 -2.01
N LEU A 82 8.66 22.07 -1.02
CA LEU A 82 9.06 21.15 0.05
C LEU A 82 8.86 19.70 -0.36
N ASN A 83 7.71 19.44 -0.98
CA ASN A 83 7.36 18.13 -1.53
C ASN A 83 6.43 18.34 -2.73
N ALA A 84 6.45 17.40 -3.67
CA ALA A 84 5.48 17.30 -4.73
C ALA A 84 5.23 15.84 -5.05
N ASP A 85 4.03 15.54 -5.50
CA ASP A 85 3.64 14.20 -5.90
C ASP A 85 2.71 14.26 -7.12
N CYS A 86 2.74 13.19 -7.92
CA CYS A 86 1.82 13.02 -9.02
C CYS A 86 1.48 11.55 -9.20
N SER A 87 0.19 11.26 -9.41
CA SER A 87 -0.30 9.89 -9.62
C SER A 87 0.05 9.30 -11.00
N CYS A 88 1.11 9.77 -11.67
CA CYS A 88 1.53 9.26 -12.98
C CYS A 88 2.68 8.28 -12.85
N PRO A 89 2.94 7.39 -13.84
CA PRO A 89 3.98 6.37 -13.74
C PRO A 89 5.41 6.89 -13.51
N ALA A 90 5.66 8.16 -13.82
CA ALA A 90 6.95 8.83 -13.57
C ALA A 90 6.82 9.92 -12.49
N GLY A 91 5.86 9.77 -11.59
CA GLY A 91 5.43 10.77 -10.63
C GLY A 91 6.16 10.74 -9.29
N GLU A 92 6.78 9.60 -8.97
CA GLU A 92 7.56 9.39 -7.75
C GLU A 92 8.64 10.48 -7.58
N GLY A 93 8.75 11.02 -6.37
CA GLY A 93 9.63 12.14 -6.04
C GLY A 93 9.18 13.50 -6.57
N GLY A 94 8.05 13.59 -7.29
CA GLY A 94 7.48 14.87 -7.71
C GLY A 94 8.22 15.58 -8.84
N HIS A 95 9.11 14.88 -9.55
CA HIS A 95 9.96 15.49 -10.58
C HIS A 95 9.35 15.50 -11.99
N CYS A 96 8.07 15.13 -12.11
CA CYS A 96 7.45 14.88 -13.39
C CYS A 96 6.98 16.16 -14.12
N LYS A 97 6.72 16.03 -15.42
CA LYS A 97 6.18 17.12 -16.26
C LYS A 97 4.82 17.67 -15.76
N HIS A 98 4.02 16.88 -15.07
CA HIS A 98 2.71 17.32 -14.56
C HIS A 98 2.88 18.23 -13.33
N VAL A 99 3.81 17.89 -12.42
CA VAL A 99 4.22 18.77 -11.31
C VAL A 99 4.78 20.08 -11.87
N ALA A 100 5.65 20.01 -12.87
CA ALA A 100 6.15 21.21 -13.53
C ALA A 100 5.01 22.09 -14.09
N ALA A 101 4.00 21.49 -14.71
CA ALA A 101 2.83 22.22 -15.20
C ALA A 101 2.01 22.85 -14.08
N LEU A 102 1.82 22.16 -12.94
CA LEU A 102 1.14 22.70 -11.75
C LEU A 102 1.87 23.93 -11.21
N LEU A 103 3.19 23.81 -11.00
CA LEU A 103 4.02 24.86 -10.42
C LEU A 103 4.11 26.10 -11.31
N LEU A 104 4.22 25.91 -12.63
CA LEU A 104 4.16 27.01 -13.61
C LEU A 104 2.80 27.69 -13.60
N THR A 105 1.71 26.92 -13.50
CA THR A 105 0.35 27.46 -13.41
C THR A 105 0.15 28.28 -12.14
N TRP A 106 0.68 27.82 -11.00
CA TRP A 106 0.68 28.61 -9.76
C TRP A 106 1.50 29.88 -9.88
N LYS A 107 2.73 29.79 -10.41
CA LYS A 107 3.61 30.95 -10.60
C LYS A 107 2.93 32.02 -11.46
N ASP A 108 2.33 31.62 -12.57
CA ASP A 108 1.79 32.56 -13.56
C ASP A 108 0.37 33.04 -13.21
N ALA A 109 -0.40 32.23 -12.47
CA ALA A 109 -1.81 32.50 -12.19
C ALA A 109 -2.26 31.96 -10.82
N ALA A 110 -1.56 32.31 -9.73
CA ALA A 110 -1.91 31.89 -8.37
C ALA A 110 -3.39 32.18 -7.99
N GLY A 111 -3.92 33.31 -8.46
CA GLY A 111 -5.32 33.70 -8.24
C GLY A 111 -6.37 32.82 -8.94
N SER A 112 -5.96 31.90 -9.84
CA SER A 112 -6.87 30.93 -10.47
C SER A 112 -7.18 29.72 -9.59
N PHE A 113 -6.43 29.53 -8.49
CA PHE A 113 -6.63 28.42 -7.57
C PHE A 113 -7.69 28.80 -6.54
N ALA A 114 -8.74 28.00 -6.45
CA ALA A 114 -9.75 28.18 -5.41
C ALA A 114 -9.12 27.98 -4.03
N GLU A 115 -9.35 28.90 -3.10
CA GLU A 115 -8.94 28.72 -1.71
C GLU A 115 -9.98 27.88 -0.98
N VAL A 116 -9.55 26.72 -0.50
CA VAL A 116 -10.39 25.77 0.21
C VAL A 116 -9.91 25.73 1.66
N GLY A 117 -10.83 25.95 2.60
CA GLY A 117 -10.55 25.76 4.02
C GLY A 117 -10.28 24.29 4.33
N ASN A 118 -9.67 24.00 5.47
CA ASN A 118 -9.46 22.62 5.88
C ASN A 118 -10.81 21.91 6.04
N VAL A 119 -11.15 21.05 5.09
CA VAL A 119 -12.47 20.39 5.03
C VAL A 119 -12.70 19.57 6.30
N ARG A 120 -11.66 18.95 6.88
CA ARG A 120 -11.79 18.19 8.12
C ARG A 120 -12.16 19.07 9.32
N GLU A 121 -11.64 20.29 9.39
CA GLU A 121 -12.03 21.25 10.43
C GLU A 121 -13.46 21.75 10.20
N MET A 122 -13.79 22.08 8.96
CA MET A 122 -15.15 22.52 8.58
C MET A 122 -16.21 21.47 8.93
N LEU A 123 -15.91 20.17 8.72
CA LEU A 123 -16.80 19.05 9.06
C LEU A 123 -17.03 18.92 10.57
N ARG A 124 -16.02 19.20 11.41
CA ARG A 124 -16.16 19.12 12.89
C ARG A 124 -17.10 20.19 13.45
N GLU A 125 -17.26 21.30 12.75
CA GLU A 125 -18.14 22.39 13.15
C GLU A 125 -19.59 22.22 12.66
N GLN A 126 -19.86 21.21 11.83
CA GLN A 126 -21.21 20.96 11.29
C GLN A 126 -22.13 20.27 12.30
N SER A 127 -23.43 20.49 12.14
CA SER A 127 -24.43 19.74 12.88
C SER A 127 -24.53 18.30 12.36
N LYS A 128 -25.05 17.38 13.19
CA LYS A 128 -25.32 15.99 12.75
C LYS A 128 -26.24 15.94 11.53
N ALA A 129 -27.24 16.83 11.44
CA ALA A 129 -28.18 16.86 10.32
C ALA A 129 -27.47 17.24 9.01
N ASP A 130 -26.66 18.30 9.05
CA ASP A 130 -25.90 18.74 7.86
C ASP A 130 -24.89 17.68 7.41
N LEU A 131 -24.29 16.93 8.35
CA LEU A 131 -23.41 15.81 8.02
C LEU A 131 -24.16 14.65 7.36
N LEU A 132 -25.39 14.34 7.79
CA LEU A 132 -26.21 13.30 7.16
C LEU A 132 -26.63 13.71 5.75
N ASP A 133 -27.04 14.96 5.56
CA ASP A 133 -27.38 15.49 4.23
C ASP A 133 -26.15 15.47 3.30
N LEU A 134 -24.96 15.79 3.82
CA LEU A 134 -23.71 15.71 3.06
C LEU A 134 -23.36 14.26 2.68
N ILE A 135 -23.51 13.31 3.62
CA ILE A 135 -23.28 11.89 3.32
C ILE A 135 -24.26 11.39 2.26
N GLY A 136 -25.54 11.78 2.35
CA GLY A 136 -26.55 11.48 1.32
C GLY A 136 -26.14 12.00 -0.05
N LEU A 137 -25.66 13.25 -0.13
CA LEU A 137 -25.15 13.83 -1.38
C LEU A 137 -23.93 13.07 -1.94
N LEU A 138 -23.05 12.55 -1.08
CA LEU A 138 -21.90 11.76 -1.51
C LEU A 138 -22.31 10.39 -2.03
N ILE A 139 -23.28 9.73 -1.40
CA ILE A 139 -23.84 8.44 -1.86
C ILE A 139 -24.53 8.62 -3.22
N ASP A 140 -25.36 9.66 -3.37
CA ASP A 140 -26.04 9.95 -4.65
C ASP A 140 -25.04 10.18 -5.80
N ARG A 141 -23.84 10.65 -5.47
CA ARG A 141 -22.78 10.95 -6.43
C ARG A 141 -21.91 9.73 -6.76
N GLU A 142 -21.59 8.92 -5.76
CA GLU A 142 -20.72 7.74 -5.85
C GLU A 142 -21.44 6.56 -5.14
N PRO A 143 -22.36 5.85 -5.83
CA PRO A 143 -23.23 4.83 -5.23
C PRO A 143 -22.49 3.67 -4.56
N GLU A 144 -21.25 3.38 -4.96
CA GLU A 144 -20.38 2.40 -4.33
C GLU A 144 -20.10 2.67 -2.85
N LEU A 145 -20.25 3.93 -2.40
CA LEU A 145 -20.15 4.29 -0.99
C LEU A 145 -21.27 3.71 -0.13
N GLU A 146 -22.41 3.35 -0.72
CA GLU A 146 -23.55 2.79 0.02
C GLU A 146 -23.18 1.48 0.72
N LEU A 147 -22.52 0.57 -0.01
CA LEU A 147 -22.06 -0.70 0.54
C LEU A 147 -20.98 -0.49 1.61
N LEU A 148 -20.00 0.39 1.34
CA LEU A 148 -18.95 0.74 2.30
C LEU A 148 -19.54 1.27 3.62
N ILE A 149 -20.48 2.21 3.55
CA ILE A 149 -21.11 2.82 4.73
C ILE A 149 -21.94 1.78 5.49
N ALA A 150 -22.72 0.96 4.78
CA ALA A 150 -23.51 -0.11 5.40
C ALA A 150 -22.60 -1.06 6.20
N GLN A 151 -21.47 -1.48 5.62
CA GLN A 151 -20.51 -2.36 6.30
C GLN A 151 -19.77 -1.67 7.45
N MET A 152 -19.37 -0.40 7.31
CA MET A 152 -18.78 0.37 8.41
C MET A 152 -19.75 0.55 9.59
N MET A 153 -21.05 0.59 9.33
CA MET A 153 -22.08 0.72 10.36
C MET A 153 -22.48 -0.63 10.98
N SER A 154 -22.15 -1.75 10.34
CA SER A 154 -22.45 -3.08 10.86
C SER A 154 -21.81 -3.30 12.24
N GLY A 155 -22.54 -4.09 13.04
CA GLY A 155 -22.12 -4.53 14.37
C GLY A 155 -21.30 -5.82 14.35
N GLU A 156 -21.37 -6.58 13.26
CA GLU A 156 -20.66 -7.84 13.04
C GLU A 156 -20.37 -8.05 11.55
N ALA A 157 -19.45 -8.95 11.23
CA ALA A 157 -19.21 -9.46 9.89
C ALA A 157 -19.38 -10.99 9.89
N THR A 158 -20.26 -11.50 9.05
CA THR A 158 -20.60 -12.94 9.01
C THR A 158 -20.42 -13.56 7.64
N ASP A 159 -20.30 -12.74 6.60
CA ASP A 159 -20.17 -13.17 5.21
C ASP A 159 -19.02 -12.38 4.58
N VAL A 160 -18.17 -13.08 3.83
CA VAL A 160 -17.03 -12.49 3.10
C VAL A 160 -17.49 -11.72 1.87
N GLU A 161 -18.67 -12.05 1.34
CA GLU A 161 -19.14 -11.58 0.03
C GLU A 161 -19.19 -10.05 -0.11
N PRO A 162 -19.70 -9.28 0.86
CA PRO A 162 -19.72 -7.82 0.75
C PRO A 162 -18.32 -7.23 0.59
N TYR A 163 -17.33 -7.75 1.33
CA TYR A 163 -15.96 -7.26 1.30
C TYR A 163 -15.24 -7.68 0.01
N ARG A 164 -15.55 -8.88 -0.49
CA ARG A 164 -15.09 -9.36 -1.80
C ARG A 164 -15.58 -8.49 -2.93
N GLN A 165 -16.87 -8.12 -2.93
CA GLN A 165 -17.45 -7.20 -3.91
C GLN A 165 -16.83 -5.81 -3.83
N MET A 166 -16.59 -5.30 -2.62
CA MET A 166 -15.92 -4.01 -2.42
C MET A 166 -14.49 -4.01 -2.94
N ALA A 167 -13.75 -5.10 -2.72
CA ALA A 167 -12.40 -5.27 -3.24
C ALA A 167 -12.40 -5.35 -4.78
N ALA A 168 -13.28 -6.16 -5.39
CA ALA A 168 -13.40 -6.26 -6.84
C ALA A 168 -13.79 -4.93 -7.50
N ALA A 169 -14.76 -4.20 -6.92
CA ALA A 169 -15.19 -2.91 -7.43
C ALA A 169 -14.06 -1.85 -7.42
N ALA A 170 -13.02 -2.02 -6.60
CA ALA A 170 -11.86 -1.14 -6.62
C ALA A 170 -11.04 -1.26 -7.92
N PHE A 171 -11.09 -2.41 -8.61
CA PHE A 171 -10.37 -2.68 -9.85
C PHE A 171 -11.09 -2.17 -11.10
N GLU A 172 -12.43 -2.07 -11.06
CA GLU A 172 -13.24 -1.50 -12.16
C GLU A 172 -12.86 -0.03 -12.51
N GLY A 173 -12.21 0.67 -11.58
CA GLY A 173 -11.66 2.02 -11.80
C GLY A 173 -10.33 2.08 -12.56
N ILE A 174 -9.66 0.94 -12.77
CA ILE A 174 -8.35 0.85 -13.43
C ILE A 174 -8.56 0.82 -14.95
N GLY A 175 -8.09 1.85 -15.65
CA GLY A 175 -8.10 1.89 -17.13
C GLY A 175 -9.37 2.41 -17.80
N SER A 176 -10.40 2.82 -17.05
CA SER A 176 -11.61 3.44 -17.63
C SER A 176 -11.39 4.92 -18.01
N GLU A 177 -12.24 5.48 -18.90
CA GLU A 177 -12.22 6.91 -19.28
C GLU A 177 -12.45 7.87 -18.09
N ASN A 178 -12.82 7.33 -16.92
CA ASN A 178 -13.06 8.06 -15.70
C ASN A 178 -12.49 7.25 -14.53
N PRO A 179 -11.15 7.20 -14.36
CA PRO A 179 -10.54 6.46 -13.27
C PRO A 179 -11.16 6.93 -11.95
N SER A 180 -11.45 5.97 -11.08
CA SER A 180 -12.05 6.20 -9.77
C SER A 180 -11.42 7.43 -9.11
N ARG A 181 -12.25 8.31 -8.54
CA ARG A 181 -11.77 9.52 -7.85
C ARG A 181 -10.86 9.19 -6.66
N ILE A 182 -10.86 7.92 -6.25
CA ILE A 182 -10.10 7.28 -5.18
C ILE A 182 -9.19 6.24 -5.85
N GLY A 183 -7.87 6.28 -5.62
CA GLY A 183 -6.95 5.28 -6.17
C GLY A 183 -7.21 3.87 -5.60
N LEU A 184 -6.77 2.83 -6.31
CA LEU A 184 -6.92 1.41 -5.92
C LEU A 184 -6.52 1.17 -4.46
N GLU A 185 -5.32 1.62 -4.07
CA GLU A 185 -4.80 1.57 -2.71
C GLU A 185 -5.79 2.14 -1.68
N ALA A 186 -6.28 3.36 -1.91
CA ALA A 186 -7.20 4.02 -0.98
C ALA A 186 -8.56 3.31 -0.89
N ALA A 187 -9.03 2.70 -1.98
CA ALA A 187 -10.26 1.92 -1.98
C ALA A 187 -10.09 0.62 -1.16
N LEU A 188 -9.02 -0.14 -1.38
CA LEU A 188 -8.74 -1.36 -0.62
C LEU A 188 -8.42 -1.06 0.86
N ALA A 189 -7.73 0.05 1.14
CA ALA A 189 -7.50 0.54 2.50
C ALA A 189 -8.81 0.85 3.24
N ALA A 190 -9.85 1.33 2.54
CA ALA A 190 -11.16 1.56 3.13
C ALA A 190 -11.86 0.25 3.55
N VAL A 191 -11.69 -0.83 2.77
CA VAL A 191 -12.16 -2.17 3.15
C VAL A 191 -11.40 -2.68 4.36
N ARG A 192 -10.06 -2.61 4.34
CA ARG A 192 -9.19 -3.01 5.46
C ARG A 192 -9.57 -2.30 6.76
N ALA A 193 -9.89 -1.00 6.70
CA ALA A 193 -10.28 -0.22 7.86
C ALA A 193 -11.54 -0.74 8.57
N ILE A 194 -12.44 -1.46 7.87
CA ILE A 194 -13.57 -2.15 8.50
C ILE A 194 -13.07 -3.30 9.38
N GLY A 195 -12.13 -4.11 8.87
CA GLY A 195 -11.49 -5.20 9.61
C GLY A 195 -10.75 -4.69 10.84
N ASP A 196 -9.96 -3.62 10.66
CA ASP A 196 -9.21 -2.98 11.75
C ASP A 196 -10.13 -2.50 12.88
N ARG A 197 -11.31 -1.97 12.53
CA ARG A 197 -12.31 -1.53 13.51
C ARG A 197 -12.85 -2.68 14.35
N PHE A 198 -13.06 -3.86 13.75
CA PHE A 198 -13.44 -5.06 14.50
C PHE A 198 -12.29 -5.57 15.36
N ALA A 199 -11.07 -5.60 14.82
CA ALA A 199 -9.87 -6.01 15.55
C ALA A 199 -9.61 -5.15 16.80
N VAL A 200 -9.75 -3.82 16.69
CA VAL A 200 -9.62 -2.89 17.83
C VAL A 200 -10.65 -3.15 18.93
N ARG A 201 -11.81 -3.71 18.59
CA ARG A 201 -12.87 -4.09 19.55
C ARG A 201 -12.67 -5.49 20.14
N GLY A 202 -11.65 -6.23 19.70
CA GLY A 202 -11.42 -7.62 20.08
C GLY A 202 -12.34 -8.62 19.39
N ASP A 203 -13.05 -8.21 18.34
CA ASP A 203 -13.90 -9.11 17.55
C ASP A 203 -13.10 -9.75 16.42
N ALA A 204 -12.30 -10.76 16.77
CA ALA A 204 -11.44 -11.46 15.85
C ALA A 204 -12.22 -12.25 14.77
N ARG A 205 -13.44 -12.70 15.07
CA ARG A 205 -14.30 -13.39 14.10
C ARG A 205 -14.73 -12.42 13.01
N SER A 206 -15.27 -11.26 13.38
CA SER A 206 -15.68 -10.29 12.36
C SER A 206 -14.47 -9.72 11.61
N SER A 207 -13.33 -9.47 12.28
CA SER A 207 -12.15 -8.97 11.56
C SER A 207 -11.62 -10.00 10.56
N SER A 208 -11.61 -11.29 10.91
CA SER A 208 -11.12 -12.33 10.01
C SER A 208 -11.98 -12.46 8.75
N VAL A 209 -13.30 -12.35 8.87
CA VAL A 209 -14.22 -12.34 7.71
C VAL A 209 -13.92 -11.16 6.78
N VAL A 210 -13.67 -9.97 7.32
CA VAL A 210 -13.37 -8.79 6.48
C VAL A 210 -12.05 -8.94 5.75
N TYR A 211 -10.97 -9.31 6.46
CA TYR A 211 -9.66 -9.45 5.83
C TYR A 211 -9.66 -10.59 4.80
N ARG A 212 -10.36 -11.70 5.07
CA ARG A 212 -10.55 -12.76 4.07
C ARG A 212 -11.23 -12.26 2.82
N GLY A 213 -12.41 -11.63 2.96
CA GLY A 213 -13.13 -11.12 1.79
C GLY A 213 -12.33 -10.09 0.99
N LEU A 214 -11.52 -9.26 1.65
CA LEU A 214 -10.58 -8.35 0.99
C LEU A 214 -9.53 -9.11 0.15
N LEU A 215 -8.83 -10.08 0.75
CA LEU A 215 -7.76 -10.83 0.07
C LEU A 215 -8.32 -11.74 -1.03
N GLU A 216 -9.41 -12.47 -0.76
CA GLU A 216 -10.12 -13.30 -1.74
C GLU A 216 -10.59 -12.46 -2.93
N GLY A 217 -11.08 -11.24 -2.68
CA GLY A 217 -11.49 -10.31 -3.73
C GLY A 217 -10.33 -9.83 -4.59
N VAL A 218 -9.18 -9.54 -3.99
CA VAL A 218 -7.97 -9.15 -4.74
C VAL A 218 -7.42 -10.31 -5.57
N MET A 219 -7.32 -11.51 -4.98
CA MET A 219 -6.86 -12.71 -5.71
C MET A 219 -7.75 -13.02 -6.91
N ALA A 220 -9.07 -12.87 -6.77
CA ALA A 220 -10.01 -13.06 -7.86
C ALA A 220 -9.80 -12.09 -9.03
N GLN A 221 -9.22 -10.90 -8.79
CA GLN A 221 -8.91 -9.92 -9.83
C GLN A 221 -7.52 -10.13 -10.45
N GLY A 222 -6.61 -10.86 -9.79
CA GLY A 222 -5.23 -11.01 -10.25
C GLY A 222 -5.10 -11.71 -11.62
N THR A 223 -6.07 -12.53 -12.02
CA THR A 223 -6.10 -13.13 -13.37
C THR A 223 -6.43 -12.12 -14.46
N ASP A 224 -7.34 -11.18 -14.17
CA ASP A 224 -7.82 -10.19 -15.13
C ASP A 224 -6.89 -8.95 -15.20
N HIS A 225 -6.02 -8.79 -14.19
CA HIS A 225 -5.07 -7.68 -14.08
C HIS A 225 -3.62 -8.21 -13.95
N PRO A 226 -3.02 -8.79 -15.01
CA PRO A 226 -1.66 -9.34 -14.97
C PRO A 226 -0.59 -8.28 -14.67
N ASP A 227 -0.89 -7.01 -14.94
CA ASP A 227 -0.02 -5.88 -14.65
C ASP A 227 -0.01 -5.50 -13.16
N LEU A 228 -0.82 -6.14 -12.30
CA LEU A 228 -0.84 -5.86 -10.86
C LEU A 228 0.57 -5.94 -10.25
N ALA A 229 1.41 -6.89 -10.68
CA ALA A 229 2.79 -6.98 -10.21
C ALA A 229 3.65 -5.76 -10.60
N TYR A 230 3.43 -5.20 -11.79
CA TYR A 230 4.22 -4.07 -12.31
C TYR A 230 3.66 -2.70 -11.89
N GLU A 231 2.36 -2.63 -11.61
CA GLU A 231 1.66 -1.40 -11.24
C GLU A 231 1.46 -1.26 -9.72
N SER A 232 1.83 -2.27 -8.93
CA SER A 232 1.77 -2.21 -7.47
C SER A 232 2.68 -1.13 -6.92
N THR A 233 2.10 -0.19 -6.19
CA THR A 233 2.86 0.79 -5.41
C THR A 233 3.22 0.22 -4.04
N CYS A 234 4.23 0.78 -3.38
CA CYS A 234 4.61 0.38 -2.03
C CYS A 234 3.43 0.47 -1.05
N GLU A 235 2.59 1.51 -1.18
CA GLU A 235 1.41 1.68 -0.33
C GLU A 235 0.36 0.58 -0.55
N LEU A 236 0.17 0.15 -1.80
CA LEU A 236 -0.74 -0.95 -2.10
C LEU A 236 -0.24 -2.26 -1.46
N ILE A 237 1.07 -2.54 -1.59
CA ILE A 237 1.69 -3.71 -0.97
C ILE A 237 1.51 -3.66 0.55
N GLU A 238 1.76 -2.52 1.20
CA GLU A 238 1.58 -2.35 2.65
C GLU A 238 0.13 -2.61 3.11
N VAL A 239 -0.86 -2.14 2.34
CA VAL A 239 -2.28 -2.39 2.66
C VAL A 239 -2.60 -3.89 2.59
N LEU A 240 -2.12 -4.58 1.57
CA LEU A 240 -2.45 -5.98 1.31
C LEU A 240 -1.68 -6.94 2.23
N SER A 241 -0.35 -6.81 2.31
CA SER A 241 0.48 -7.61 3.23
C SER A 241 0.07 -7.35 4.69
N GLY A 242 -0.20 -6.09 5.04
CA GLY A 242 -0.73 -5.72 6.35
C GLY A 242 -2.13 -6.26 6.65
N SER A 243 -2.92 -6.63 5.64
CA SER A 243 -4.22 -7.31 5.80
C SER A 243 -4.04 -8.82 6.00
N ALA A 244 -3.12 -9.44 5.26
CA ALA A 244 -2.78 -10.86 5.42
C ALA A 244 -2.15 -11.15 6.80
N VAL A 245 -1.23 -10.30 7.27
CA VAL A 245 -0.67 -10.38 8.63
C VAL A 245 -1.75 -10.21 9.70
N ALA A 246 -2.68 -9.28 9.51
CA ALA A 246 -3.80 -9.08 10.44
C ALA A 246 -4.75 -10.29 10.46
N LEU A 247 -4.98 -10.92 9.31
CA LEU A 247 -5.75 -12.16 9.21
C LEU A 247 -5.09 -13.30 10.00
N ALA A 248 -3.79 -13.52 9.81
CA ALA A 248 -3.02 -14.51 10.59
C ALA A 248 -3.11 -14.23 12.11
N THR A 249 -3.06 -12.95 12.50
CA THR A 249 -3.17 -12.53 13.91
C THR A 249 -4.52 -12.87 14.55
N CYS A 250 -5.59 -13.00 13.77
CA CYS A 250 -6.92 -13.38 14.28
C CYS A 250 -6.91 -14.75 14.97
N LEU A 251 -6.04 -15.67 14.53
CA LEU A 251 -5.91 -17.03 15.09
C LEU A 251 -5.63 -17.04 16.60
N LYS A 252 -4.97 -16.00 17.13
CA LYS A 252 -4.68 -15.86 18.55
C LYS A 252 -5.94 -15.86 19.43
N SER A 253 -7.04 -15.33 18.90
CA SER A 253 -8.28 -15.11 19.67
C SER A 253 -9.40 -16.09 19.30
N LEU A 254 -9.16 -16.96 18.30
CA LEU A 254 -10.11 -17.98 17.89
C LEU A 254 -9.82 -19.30 18.64
N PRO A 255 -10.82 -19.96 19.26
CA PRO A 255 -10.65 -21.30 19.83
C PRO A 255 -10.19 -22.32 18.80
N GLN A 256 -9.47 -23.39 19.20
CA GLN A 256 -8.90 -24.36 18.26
C GLN A 256 -9.94 -25.07 17.40
N GLU A 257 -11.12 -25.34 17.96
CA GLU A 257 -12.21 -26.01 17.26
C GLU A 257 -13.09 -25.04 16.46
N HIS A 258 -12.70 -23.77 16.37
CA HIS A 258 -13.49 -22.75 15.69
C HIS A 258 -13.41 -22.97 14.16
N PRO A 259 -14.56 -23.07 13.45
CA PRO A 259 -14.58 -23.43 12.04
C PRO A 259 -13.86 -22.42 11.14
N GLU A 260 -13.79 -21.15 11.52
CA GLU A 260 -13.05 -20.13 10.76
C GLU A 260 -11.54 -20.38 10.69
N ARG A 261 -10.94 -21.16 11.60
CA ARG A 261 -9.49 -21.40 11.55
C ARG A 261 -9.07 -22.04 10.23
N ALA A 262 -9.78 -23.08 9.80
CA ALA A 262 -9.51 -23.77 8.54
C ALA A 262 -9.65 -22.82 7.34
N SER A 263 -10.71 -22.00 7.31
CA SER A 263 -10.90 -20.99 6.26
C SER A 263 -9.80 -19.91 6.26
N LEU A 264 -9.28 -19.55 7.43
CA LEU A 264 -8.17 -18.60 7.56
C LEU A 264 -6.88 -19.20 6.98
N THR A 265 -6.58 -20.44 7.35
CA THR A 265 -5.44 -21.18 6.83
C THR A 265 -5.51 -21.33 5.31
N GLU A 266 -6.70 -21.62 4.78
CA GLU A 266 -6.94 -21.76 3.34
C GLU A 266 -6.66 -20.45 2.60
N THR A 267 -7.30 -19.35 3.04
CA THR A 267 -7.08 -18.04 2.41
C THR A 267 -5.61 -17.60 2.48
N LEU A 268 -4.91 -17.87 3.58
CA LEU A 268 -3.50 -17.50 3.73
C LEU A 268 -2.57 -18.37 2.86
N ALA A 269 -2.85 -19.67 2.71
CA ALA A 269 -2.11 -20.54 1.81
C ALA A 269 -2.30 -20.11 0.34
N GLU A 270 -3.54 -19.80 -0.07
CA GLU A 270 -3.83 -19.26 -1.40
C GLU A 270 -3.12 -17.92 -1.64
N TRP A 271 -3.09 -17.05 -0.63
CA TRP A 271 -2.40 -15.75 -0.70
C TRP A 271 -0.88 -15.90 -0.84
N LEU A 272 -0.27 -16.85 -0.12
CA LEU A 272 1.15 -17.20 -0.26
C LEU A 272 1.46 -17.66 -1.69
N GLY A 273 0.64 -18.57 -2.24
CA GLY A 273 0.78 -19.00 -3.64
C GLY A 273 0.51 -17.88 -4.65
N PHE A 274 -0.39 -16.95 -4.33
CA PHE A 274 -0.66 -15.79 -5.16
C PHE A 274 0.56 -14.87 -5.27
N ASP A 275 1.23 -14.57 -4.16
CA ASP A 275 2.48 -13.78 -4.16
C ASP A 275 3.59 -14.49 -4.95
N LEU A 276 3.77 -15.81 -4.78
CA LEU A 276 4.75 -16.58 -5.53
C LEU A 276 4.50 -16.52 -7.05
N ARG A 277 3.25 -16.65 -7.50
CA ARG A 277 2.88 -16.54 -8.92
C ARG A 277 3.14 -15.16 -9.51
N LEU A 278 3.15 -14.12 -8.67
CA LEU A 278 3.53 -12.75 -9.07
C LEU A 278 5.04 -12.51 -9.02
N GLY A 279 5.84 -13.52 -8.65
CA GLY A 279 7.30 -13.42 -8.54
C GLY A 279 7.79 -12.93 -7.18
N GLY A 280 6.95 -13.01 -6.13
CA GLY A 280 7.32 -12.63 -4.76
C GLY A 280 7.52 -11.14 -4.59
N ILE A 281 6.49 -10.35 -4.91
CA ILE A 281 6.54 -8.88 -4.86
C ILE A 281 6.38 -8.32 -3.43
N GLY A 282 6.28 -9.21 -2.43
CA GLY A 282 6.19 -8.85 -1.01
C GLY A 282 4.75 -8.77 -0.49
N LEU A 283 3.76 -9.28 -1.22
CA LEU A 283 2.38 -9.32 -0.74
C LEU A 283 2.21 -10.25 0.46
N ALA A 284 3.05 -11.28 0.57
CA ALA A 284 3.00 -12.25 1.65
C ALA A 284 4.03 -11.99 2.77
N ASP A 285 4.71 -10.84 2.74
CA ASP A 285 5.74 -10.51 3.73
C ASP A 285 5.21 -10.55 5.17
N GLY A 286 5.89 -11.32 6.02
CA GLY A 286 5.57 -11.49 7.43
C GLY A 286 4.34 -12.35 7.73
N VAL A 287 3.65 -12.88 6.72
CA VAL A 287 2.45 -13.72 6.91
C VAL A 287 2.78 -14.99 7.68
N VAL A 288 3.79 -15.75 7.25
CA VAL A 288 4.15 -17.04 7.86
C VAL A 288 4.66 -16.85 9.29
N LYS A 289 5.57 -15.92 9.52
CA LYS A 289 5.99 -15.49 10.85
C LYS A 289 4.82 -15.09 11.77
N ALA A 290 3.86 -14.31 11.27
CA ALA A 290 2.69 -13.92 12.05
C ALA A 290 1.79 -15.12 12.36
N TYR A 291 1.60 -16.01 11.37
CA TYR A 291 0.85 -17.24 11.51
C TYR A 291 1.47 -18.15 12.57
N ALA A 292 2.75 -18.49 12.43
CA ALA A 292 3.48 -19.34 13.37
C ALA A 292 3.38 -18.87 14.82
N ARG A 293 3.39 -17.55 15.04
CA ARG A 293 3.28 -16.91 16.36
C ARG A 293 1.87 -16.97 16.96
N HIS A 294 0.83 -16.99 16.13
CA HIS A 294 -0.56 -16.79 16.55
C HIS A 294 -1.45 -18.02 16.37
N SER A 295 -0.94 -19.06 15.73
CA SER A 295 -1.60 -20.34 15.53
C SER A 295 -1.16 -21.39 16.56
N THR A 296 -1.88 -22.51 16.58
CA THR A 296 -1.53 -23.71 17.32
C THR A 296 -0.63 -24.61 16.48
N LYS A 297 -0.13 -25.68 17.07
CA LYS A 297 0.67 -26.67 16.35
C LYS A 297 -0.11 -27.33 15.23
N GLU A 298 -1.38 -27.65 15.49
CA GLU A 298 -2.29 -28.26 14.53
C GLU A 298 -2.45 -27.38 13.28
N ASP A 299 -2.64 -26.06 13.43
CA ASP A 299 -2.79 -25.20 12.25
C ASP A 299 -1.45 -24.97 11.52
N ARG A 300 -0.31 -25.03 12.23
CA ARG A 300 1.01 -24.98 11.57
C ARG A 300 1.26 -26.20 10.72
N VAL A 301 0.86 -27.39 11.18
CA VAL A 301 0.92 -28.62 10.38
C VAL A 301 0.01 -28.51 9.15
N GLU A 302 -1.22 -28.03 9.32
CA GLU A 302 -2.15 -27.84 8.18
C GLU A 302 -1.60 -26.86 7.13
N LEU A 303 -1.00 -25.75 7.57
CA LEU A 303 -0.39 -24.80 6.64
C LEU A 303 0.86 -25.38 5.96
N ALA A 304 1.68 -26.14 6.69
CA ALA A 304 2.86 -26.78 6.13
C ALA A 304 2.50 -27.79 5.03
N GLU A 305 1.50 -28.65 5.27
CA GLU A 305 1.01 -29.61 4.26
C GLU A 305 0.56 -28.90 2.98
N ARG A 306 -0.18 -27.79 3.10
CA ARG A 306 -0.60 -26.97 1.96
C ARG A 306 0.55 -26.29 1.22
N LEU A 307 1.59 -25.88 1.93
CA LEU A 307 2.78 -25.28 1.33
C LEU A 307 3.61 -26.30 0.56
N GLU A 308 3.68 -27.54 1.05
CA GLU A 308 4.31 -28.65 0.33
C GLU A 308 3.54 -28.95 -0.97
N GLU A 309 2.20 -29.05 -0.91
CA GLU A 309 1.35 -29.22 -2.10
C GLU A 309 1.52 -28.07 -3.11
N LEU A 310 1.64 -26.83 -2.61
CA LEU A 310 1.86 -25.65 -3.45
C LEU A 310 3.23 -25.69 -4.16
N SER A 311 4.27 -26.21 -3.51
CA SER A 311 5.60 -26.38 -4.13
C SER A 311 5.51 -27.32 -5.32
N ASP A 312 4.79 -28.44 -5.18
CA ASP A 312 4.60 -29.44 -6.25
C ASP A 312 3.86 -28.86 -7.47
N ASP A 313 2.99 -27.86 -7.26
CA ASP A 313 2.18 -27.22 -8.31
C ASP A 313 2.90 -26.07 -9.06
N LEU A 314 3.95 -25.48 -8.48
CA LEU A 314 4.68 -24.36 -9.07
C LEU A 314 5.84 -24.88 -9.95
N ASP A 315 5.58 -25.07 -11.25
CA ASP A 315 6.55 -25.48 -12.31
C ASP A 315 8.02 -25.08 -12.02
N ASP A 316 8.91 -26.07 -11.85
CA ASP A 316 10.41 -26.03 -11.78
C ASP A 316 11.04 -24.65 -11.48
N SER A 317 10.58 -23.97 -10.42
CA SER A 317 11.13 -22.68 -9.99
C SER A 317 11.95 -22.88 -8.74
N ASP A 318 13.27 -23.03 -8.92
CA ASP A 318 14.24 -23.16 -7.81
C ASP A 318 14.03 -22.06 -6.74
N TRP A 319 13.62 -20.86 -7.16
CA TRP A 319 13.34 -19.75 -6.26
C TRP A 319 12.06 -19.95 -5.44
N ALA A 320 10.98 -20.46 -6.05
CA ALA A 320 9.73 -20.69 -5.34
C ALA A 320 9.89 -21.83 -4.31
N ASP A 321 10.58 -22.90 -4.69
CA ASP A 321 10.94 -24.00 -3.79
C ASP A 321 11.80 -23.52 -2.62
N GLU A 322 12.79 -22.66 -2.91
CA GLU A 322 13.59 -22.03 -1.88
C GLU A 322 12.71 -21.20 -0.93
N ARG A 323 11.78 -20.40 -1.45
CA ARG A 323 10.91 -19.58 -0.61
C ARG A 323 9.93 -20.41 0.22
N VAL A 324 9.35 -21.47 -0.35
CA VAL A 324 8.48 -22.41 0.37
C VAL A 324 9.25 -23.09 1.51
N ALA A 325 10.46 -23.58 1.25
CA ALA A 325 11.26 -24.23 2.28
C ALA A 325 11.74 -23.25 3.39
N GLU A 326 11.84 -21.94 3.12
CA GLU A 326 12.03 -20.92 4.16
C GLU A 326 10.78 -20.81 5.06
N TRP A 327 9.59 -20.75 4.45
CA TRP A 327 8.33 -20.71 5.19
C TRP A 327 8.07 -21.96 6.04
N LEU A 328 8.40 -23.15 5.53
CA LEU A 328 8.32 -24.38 6.31
C LEU A 328 9.22 -24.33 7.55
N LEU A 329 10.44 -23.81 7.42
CA LEU A 329 11.34 -23.62 8.54
C LEU A 329 10.79 -22.60 9.56
N GLU A 330 10.18 -21.51 9.11
CA GLU A 330 9.53 -20.52 10.00
C GLU A 330 8.36 -21.13 10.80
N LEU A 331 7.59 -22.05 10.19
CA LEU A 331 6.51 -22.75 10.89
C LEU A 331 7.05 -23.73 11.93
N GLU A 332 8.12 -24.45 11.61
CA GLU A 332 8.75 -25.41 12.54
C GLU A 332 9.48 -24.72 13.70
N ASP A 333 10.07 -23.53 13.50
CA ASP A 333 10.82 -22.77 14.52
C ASP A 333 10.02 -22.55 15.80
N ALA A 334 8.69 -22.40 15.69
CA ALA A 334 7.81 -22.23 16.85
C ALA A 334 7.81 -23.44 17.81
N ASP A 335 8.26 -24.62 17.35
CA ASP A 335 8.33 -25.86 18.12
C ASP A 335 9.76 -26.24 18.55
N PHE A 336 10.79 -25.61 17.99
CA PHE A 336 12.19 -25.98 18.24
C PHE A 336 12.81 -25.20 19.39
N ASP A 337 13.72 -25.86 20.11
CA ASP A 337 14.72 -25.12 20.87
C ASP A 337 15.83 -24.57 19.95
N ASP A 338 16.67 -23.69 20.51
CA ASP A 338 17.71 -23.05 19.71
C ASP A 338 18.70 -24.04 19.09
N GLU A 339 19.03 -25.16 19.74
CA GLU A 339 19.97 -26.14 19.15
C GLU A 339 19.30 -26.98 18.06
N GLU A 340 18.05 -27.37 18.26
CA GLU A 340 17.23 -28.07 17.26
C GLU A 340 17.08 -27.23 15.98
N TYR A 341 16.79 -25.93 16.12
CA TYR A 341 16.71 -25.00 15.00
C TYR A 341 18.06 -24.88 14.27
N LEU A 342 19.16 -24.70 15.01
CA LEU A 342 20.49 -24.58 14.40
C LEU A 342 20.89 -25.88 13.66
N GLU A 343 20.59 -27.05 14.21
CA GLU A 343 20.84 -28.33 13.54
C GLU A 343 19.98 -28.49 12.28
N ARG A 344 18.70 -28.10 12.36
CA ARG A 344 17.78 -28.10 11.21
C ARG A 344 18.31 -27.22 10.08
N CYS A 345 18.73 -26.00 10.38
CA CYS A 345 19.29 -25.07 9.40
C CYS A 345 20.57 -25.63 8.76
N ARG A 346 21.49 -26.22 9.55
CA ARG A 346 22.70 -26.87 9.01
C ARG A 346 22.36 -28.02 8.07
N ARG A 347 21.39 -28.86 8.44
CA ARG A 347 20.94 -30.01 7.63
C ARG A 347 20.32 -29.58 6.30
N LEU A 348 19.56 -28.48 6.31
CA LEU A 348 18.90 -27.91 5.13
C LEU A 348 19.80 -26.97 4.32
N GLY A 349 21.04 -26.71 4.76
CA GLY A 349 21.94 -25.75 4.11
C GLY A 349 21.52 -24.29 4.23
N ARG A 350 20.60 -23.96 5.15
CA ARG A 350 20.04 -22.62 5.36
C ARG A 350 20.99 -21.74 6.16
N THR A 351 21.99 -21.18 5.47
CA THR A 351 23.09 -20.48 6.14
C THR A 351 22.68 -19.11 6.69
N GLU A 352 21.84 -18.35 5.99
CA GLU A 352 21.41 -17.02 6.45
C GLU A 352 20.56 -17.11 7.74
N PRO A 353 19.48 -17.91 7.82
CA PRO A 353 18.72 -18.09 9.07
C PRO A 353 19.56 -18.70 10.21
N LEU A 354 20.53 -19.56 9.90
CA LEU A 354 21.48 -20.12 10.86
C LEU A 354 22.34 -19.02 11.50
N VAL A 355 22.92 -18.15 10.67
CA VAL A 355 23.78 -17.04 11.09
C VAL A 355 22.99 -16.03 11.91
N GLU A 356 21.79 -15.64 11.47
CA GLU A 356 20.93 -14.73 12.22
C GLU A 356 20.60 -15.26 13.62
N ARG A 357 20.24 -16.56 13.72
CA ARG A 357 19.96 -17.18 15.02
C ARG A 357 21.21 -17.21 15.90
N LEU A 358 22.37 -17.63 15.39
CA LEU A 358 23.63 -17.63 16.14
C LEU A 358 23.99 -16.23 16.67
N LEU A 359 23.81 -15.19 15.85
CA LEU A 359 24.03 -13.80 16.25
C LEU A 359 23.06 -13.36 17.35
N SER A 360 21.78 -13.73 17.24
CA SER A 360 20.77 -13.43 18.27
C SER A 360 21.09 -14.07 19.63
N LEU A 361 21.77 -15.22 19.61
CA LEU A 361 22.25 -15.95 20.80
C LEU A 361 23.61 -15.46 21.31
N GLY A 362 24.24 -14.50 20.62
CA GLY A 362 25.58 -14.00 20.95
C GLY A 362 26.72 -14.96 20.60
N ARG A 363 26.46 -16.00 19.80
CA ARG A 363 27.44 -17.01 19.35
C ARG A 363 28.19 -16.51 18.10
N ILE A 364 28.88 -15.37 18.24
CA ILE A 364 29.48 -14.63 17.12
C ILE A 364 30.52 -15.46 16.37
N ASP A 365 31.39 -16.19 17.08
CA ASP A 365 32.47 -16.96 16.43
C ASP A 365 31.91 -18.08 15.54
N GLU A 366 30.83 -18.74 15.96
CA GLU A 366 30.14 -19.75 15.17
C GLU A 366 29.41 -19.13 13.98
N ALA A 367 28.76 -17.97 14.18
CA ALA A 367 28.11 -17.24 13.09
C ALA A 367 29.11 -16.86 11.99
N VAL A 368 30.30 -16.35 12.37
CA VAL A 368 31.37 -16.04 11.43
C VAL A 368 31.88 -17.29 10.74
N ALA A 369 32.05 -18.41 11.47
CA ALA A 369 32.51 -19.66 10.89
C ALA A 369 31.53 -20.24 9.86
N GLU A 370 30.23 -20.17 10.11
CA GLU A 370 29.19 -20.59 9.16
C GLU A 370 29.12 -19.65 7.94
N ALA A 371 29.14 -18.32 8.16
CA ALA A 371 29.15 -17.34 7.07
C ALA A 371 30.38 -17.49 6.16
N SER A 372 31.56 -17.77 6.73
CA SER A 372 32.81 -17.94 5.95
C SER A 372 32.78 -19.15 5.02
N LYS A 373 31.88 -20.13 5.23
CA LYS A 373 31.72 -21.27 4.33
C LYS A 373 31.08 -20.87 2.99
N LEU A 374 30.33 -19.76 2.97
CA LEU A 374 29.74 -19.19 1.75
C LEU A 374 30.80 -18.50 0.87
N ASP A 375 31.79 -17.82 1.47
CA ASP A 375 32.88 -17.14 0.76
C ASP A 375 33.80 -18.11 -0.04
N GLY A 376 33.76 -19.41 0.29
CA GLY A 376 34.46 -20.47 -0.45
C GLY A 376 33.73 -21.01 -1.68
N LEU A 377 32.46 -20.66 -1.86
CA LEU A 377 31.63 -20.99 -3.00
C LEU A 377 31.50 -19.74 -3.88
N THR A 378 31.94 -19.82 -5.13
CA THR A 378 31.84 -18.74 -6.12
C THR A 378 30.47 -18.06 -6.11
N PRO A 379 30.40 -16.72 -6.22
CA PRO A 379 29.12 -16.00 -6.24
C PRO A 379 28.40 -16.30 -7.55
N CYS A 380 27.46 -17.24 -7.51
CA CYS A 380 26.40 -17.33 -8.49
C CYS A 380 25.13 -16.76 -7.85
N CYS A 381 24.62 -15.68 -8.43
CA CYS A 381 23.23 -15.23 -8.29
C CYS A 381 22.82 -14.37 -7.08
N LEU A 382 23.70 -13.51 -6.53
CA LEU A 382 23.24 -12.36 -5.73
C LEU A 382 23.66 -11.03 -6.39
N TRP A 383 22.72 -10.48 -7.17
CA TRP A 383 22.65 -9.11 -7.71
C TRP A 383 23.70 -8.67 -8.75
N PRO A 384 23.28 -7.97 -9.85
CA PRO A 384 24.21 -7.44 -10.84
C PRO A 384 24.86 -6.15 -10.30
N THR A 385 25.87 -6.28 -9.45
CA THR A 385 26.76 -5.15 -9.20
C THR A 385 27.65 -4.96 -10.42
N ASN A 386 27.46 -3.84 -11.13
CA ASN A 386 28.37 -3.36 -12.17
C ASN A 386 29.83 -3.50 -11.70
N SER A 387 30.58 -4.39 -12.35
CA SER A 387 32.00 -4.58 -12.09
C SER A 387 32.78 -3.40 -12.66
N TRP A 388 33.19 -2.48 -11.80
CA TRP A 388 34.19 -1.49 -12.13
C TRP A 388 35.58 -2.13 -12.02
N ASN A 389 36.29 -2.25 -13.13
CA ASN A 389 37.69 -2.67 -13.09
C ASN A 389 38.55 -1.58 -12.42
N SER A 390 39.70 -1.93 -11.85
CA SER A 390 40.58 -1.07 -11.03
C SER A 390 41.15 0.19 -11.72
N ALA A 391 40.69 0.50 -12.94
CA ALA A 391 41.00 1.71 -13.71
C ALA A 391 39.75 2.51 -14.18
N GLY A 392 38.54 2.18 -13.72
CA GLY A 392 37.37 3.06 -13.84
C GLY A 392 36.84 3.33 -15.26
N ARG A 393 36.87 2.36 -16.19
CA ARG A 393 36.22 2.50 -17.51
C ARG A 393 35.36 1.29 -17.88
N PRO A 394 34.21 1.50 -18.55
CA PRO A 394 33.36 0.41 -19.02
C PRO A 394 33.95 -0.25 -20.28
N THR A 395 33.92 -1.57 -20.34
CA THR A 395 34.20 -2.37 -21.54
C THR A 395 32.95 -2.48 -22.41
N PRO A 396 33.05 -2.35 -23.75
CA PRO A 396 31.91 -2.52 -24.63
C PRO A 396 31.54 -4.01 -24.77
N PHE A 397 30.24 -4.30 -24.77
CA PHE A 397 29.68 -5.60 -25.14
C PHE A 397 29.77 -5.78 -26.67
N ASP A 398 30.24 -6.94 -27.13
CA ASP A 398 29.95 -7.49 -28.47
C ASP A 398 28.76 -8.44 -28.38
#